data_AF-A0A959FBL6-F1
#
_entry.id   AF-A0A959FBL6-F1
#
_cell.length_a   1.000
_cell.length_b   1.000
_cell.length_c   1.000
_cell.angle_alpha   90.00
_cell.angle_beta   90.00
_cell.angle_gamma   90.00
#
_symmetry.space_group_name_H-M   'P 1'
#
loop_
_entity.id
_entity.type
_entity.pdbx_description
1 polymer ?
#
loop_
_entity_poly.entity_id
_entity_poly.type
_entity_poly.pdbx_seq_one_letter_code
_entity_poly.pdbx_strand_id
1 'polypeptide(L)'
;RAVVNGEYGAIGYLLDGHVWDTDGPWVHYNYEGKDAATTEYLRFIEMIHGFQEEGLSAAVYTQWTDLENEMNGIYTYDRKEIKLDREKVKEANESTYAEDRLKRKYKN
;
A
#
# COMPACT_ATOMS: atom_id res chain seq x y z
N ARG A 1 -3.94 -15.37 19.83
CA ARG A 1 -2.67 -14.68 19.45
C ARG A 1 -2.98 -13.89 18.18
N ALA A 2 -2.51 -12.65 18.06
CA ALA A 2 -2.69 -11.87 16.84
C ALA A 2 -1.60 -12.23 15.83
N VAL A 3 -1.97 -12.34 14.54
CA VAL A 3 -1.03 -12.54 13.42
C VAL A 3 -0.95 -11.22 12.66
N VAL A 4 0.26 -10.78 12.31
CA VAL A 4 0.48 -9.49 11.65
C VAL A 4 1.38 -9.70 10.44
N ASN A 5 1.00 -9.13 9.30
CA ASN A 5 1.91 -8.92 8.19
C ASN A 5 2.68 -7.62 8.43
N GLY A 6 3.94 -7.74 8.84
CA GLY A 6 4.78 -6.59 9.20
C GLY A 6 5.15 -5.70 8.03
N GLU A 7 5.03 -6.20 6.79
CA GLU A 7 5.34 -5.46 5.58
C GLU A 7 4.60 -6.03 4.36
N TYR A 8 3.92 -5.16 3.63
CA TYR A 8 3.53 -5.39 2.25
C TYR A 8 3.69 -4.10 1.46
N GLY A 9 3.74 -4.18 0.13
CA GLY A 9 3.93 -3.00 -0.70
C GLY A 9 4.85 -3.31 -1.86
N ALA A 10 5.95 -2.56 -1.95
CA ALA A 10 6.80 -2.52 -3.15
C ALA A 10 6.05 -2.03 -4.41
N ILE A 11 5.04 -1.18 -4.22
CA ILE A 11 4.33 -0.50 -5.31
C ILE A 11 5.04 0.81 -5.56
N GLY A 12 5.80 0.88 -6.63
CA GLY A 12 6.48 2.10 -7.00
C GLY A 12 6.41 2.42 -8.47
N TYR A 13 6.64 3.69 -8.73
CA TYR A 13 6.87 4.26 -10.05
C TYR A 13 7.79 5.46 -9.90
N LEU A 14 8.57 5.76 -10.93
CA LEU A 14 9.47 6.90 -10.92
C LEU A 14 8.67 8.17 -11.24
N LEU A 15 8.72 9.19 -10.38
CA LEU A 15 8.15 10.50 -10.66
C LEU A 15 9.26 11.52 -10.86
N ASP A 16 9.53 11.85 -12.12
CA ASP A 16 10.58 12.78 -12.51
C ASP A 16 10.48 14.11 -11.77
N GLY A 17 11.64 14.66 -11.38
CA GLY A 17 11.74 15.90 -10.61
C GLY A 17 11.52 15.75 -9.10
N HIS A 18 11.09 14.58 -8.63
CA HIS A 18 10.86 14.30 -7.20
C HIS A 18 11.67 13.12 -6.66
N VAL A 19 12.76 12.78 -7.33
CA VAL A 19 13.67 11.68 -6.98
C VAL A 19 14.93 12.21 -6.29
N TRP A 20 15.58 11.37 -5.47
CA TRP A 20 16.87 11.69 -4.85
C TRP A 20 18.02 11.63 -5.86
N ASP A 21 18.09 10.52 -6.60
CA ASP A 21 19.11 10.26 -7.60
C ASP A 21 18.45 10.18 -8.99
N THR A 22 18.91 11.02 -9.91
CA THR A 22 18.43 11.08 -11.30
C THR A 22 19.11 10.09 -12.22
N ASP A 23 20.21 9.47 -11.78
CA ASP A 23 21.05 8.59 -12.59
C ASP A 23 20.84 7.09 -12.25
N GLY A 24 20.17 6.80 -11.12
CA GLY A 24 19.84 5.44 -10.68
C GLY A 24 21.08 4.61 -10.28
N PRO A 25 20.98 3.27 -10.19
CA PRO A 25 19.83 2.43 -10.53
C PRO A 25 18.73 2.43 -9.47
N TRP A 26 17.47 2.48 -9.90
CA TRP A 26 16.30 2.42 -9.02
C TRP A 26 15.78 1.01 -8.81
N VAL A 27 15.03 0.80 -7.73
CA VAL A 27 14.30 -0.43 -7.41
C VAL A 27 12.83 -0.13 -7.13
N HIS A 28 12.00 -1.15 -7.33
CA HIS A 28 10.54 -1.11 -7.13
C HIS A 28 9.76 -0.11 -8.01
N TYR A 29 10.27 0.28 -9.18
CA TYR A 29 9.56 1.13 -10.17
C TYR A 29 8.65 0.28 -11.08
N ASN A 30 7.77 -0.51 -10.50
CA ASN A 30 6.99 -1.53 -11.20
C ASN A 30 5.85 -1.00 -12.08
N TYR A 31 5.46 0.26 -11.92
CA TYR A 31 4.28 0.83 -12.57
C TYR A 31 4.61 2.11 -13.34
N GLU A 32 3.83 2.43 -14.37
CA GLU A 32 4.07 3.61 -15.22
C GLU A 32 3.44 4.91 -14.66
N GLY A 33 2.62 4.81 -13.61
CA GLY A 33 2.00 5.98 -13.02
C GLY A 33 1.01 5.70 -11.90
N LYS A 34 0.45 6.79 -11.38
CA LYS A 34 -0.44 6.82 -10.22
C LYS A 34 -1.62 5.86 -10.32
N ASP A 35 -2.27 5.79 -11.47
CA ASP A 35 -3.45 4.94 -11.65
C ASP A 35 -3.09 3.45 -11.53
N ALA A 36 -2.06 3.01 -12.25
CA ALA A 36 -1.59 1.61 -12.21
C ALA A 36 -1.07 1.23 -10.81
N ALA A 37 -0.32 2.12 -10.17
CA ALA A 37 0.14 1.93 -8.79
C ALA A 37 -1.03 1.83 -7.79
N THR A 38 -2.06 2.66 -7.96
CA THR A 38 -3.27 2.60 -7.12
C THR A 38 -4.03 1.30 -7.35
N THR A 39 -4.17 0.85 -8.60
CA THR A 39 -4.82 -0.44 -8.89
C THR A 39 -4.14 -1.60 -8.18
N GLU A 40 -2.80 -1.62 -8.11
CA GLU A 40 -2.08 -2.65 -7.36
C GLU A 40 -2.34 -2.57 -5.85
N TYR A 41 -2.41 -1.36 -5.30
CA TYR A 41 -2.74 -1.18 -3.89
C TYR A 41 -4.11 -1.79 -3.56
N LEU A 42 -5.11 -1.53 -4.41
CA LEU A 42 -6.44 -2.11 -4.26
C LEU A 42 -6.40 -3.64 -4.34
N ARG A 43 -5.57 -4.21 -5.22
CA ARG A 43 -5.36 -5.67 -5.30
C ARG A 43 -4.80 -6.24 -4.00
N PHE A 44 -3.88 -5.55 -3.33
CA PHE A 44 -3.39 -5.98 -2.01
C PHE A 44 -4.46 -5.92 -0.93
N ILE A 45 -5.34 -4.91 -0.96
CA ILE A 45 -6.47 -4.84 -0.03
C ILE A 45 -7.41 -6.05 -0.21
N GLU A 46 -7.69 -6.46 -1.45
CA GLU A 46 -8.47 -7.69 -1.71
C GLU A 46 -7.78 -8.95 -1.16
N MET A 47 -6.46 -9.06 -1.28
CA MET A 47 -5.70 -10.16 -0.65
C MET A 47 -5.78 -10.11 0.88
N ILE A 48 -5.68 -8.90 1.47
CA ILE A 48 -5.79 -8.70 2.92
C ILE A 48 -7.17 -9.13 3.41
N HIS A 49 -8.26 -8.84 2.68
CA HIS A 49 -9.59 -9.37 2.99
C HIS A 49 -9.60 -10.90 3.09
N GLY A 50 -8.99 -11.59 2.13
CA GLY A 50 -8.85 -13.05 2.17
C GLY A 50 -8.07 -13.51 3.41
N PHE A 51 -6.92 -12.90 3.69
CA PHE A 51 -6.11 -13.26 4.86
C PHE A 51 -6.77 -12.92 6.20
N GLN A 52 -7.62 -11.88 6.27
CA GLN A 52 -8.41 -11.58 7.46
C GLN A 52 -9.36 -12.75 7.80
N GLU A 53 -9.94 -13.42 6.80
CA GLU A 53 -10.79 -14.59 7.01
C GLU A 53 -10.01 -15.79 7.59
N GLU A 54 -8.72 -15.87 7.28
CA GLU A 54 -7.75 -16.86 7.78
C GLU A 54 -7.09 -16.47 9.12
N GLY A 55 -7.37 -15.28 9.65
CA GLY A 55 -6.92 -14.85 10.98
C GLY A 55 -5.86 -13.75 11.02
N LEU A 56 -5.55 -13.11 9.89
CA LEU A 56 -4.71 -11.92 9.86
C LEU A 56 -5.37 -10.79 10.66
N SER A 57 -4.63 -10.24 11.63
CA SER A 57 -5.12 -9.21 12.54
C SER A 57 -4.70 -7.80 12.13
N ALA A 58 -3.57 -7.66 11.41
CA ALA A 58 -3.10 -6.39 10.87
C ALA A 58 -2.13 -6.60 9.69
N ALA A 59 -2.02 -5.58 8.85
CA ALA A 59 -1.03 -5.48 7.77
C ALA A 59 -0.45 -4.07 7.73
N VAL A 60 0.86 -3.94 7.54
CA VAL A 60 1.55 -2.64 7.48
C VAL A 60 2.09 -2.42 6.07
N TYR A 61 1.66 -1.33 5.43
CA TYR A 61 2.21 -0.93 4.14
C TYR A 61 3.58 -0.30 4.35
N THR A 62 4.58 -0.79 3.65
CA THR A 62 5.92 -0.20 3.60
C THR A 62 6.22 0.23 2.17
N GLN A 63 6.52 1.51 1.90
CA GLN A 63 6.96 2.59 2.80
C GLN A 63 6.23 3.93 2.59
N TRP A 64 6.42 4.88 3.53
CA TRP A 64 5.75 6.19 3.51
C TRP A 64 6.26 7.12 2.40
N THR A 65 7.58 7.13 2.16
CA THR A 65 8.25 7.97 1.15
C THR A 65 9.22 7.14 0.34
N ASP A 66 9.51 7.56 -0.89
CA ASP A 66 10.69 7.03 -1.59
C ASP A 66 11.95 7.27 -0.76
N LEU A 67 12.90 6.34 -0.84
CA LEU A 67 14.16 6.37 -0.08
C LEU A 67 15.32 6.08 -1.02
N GLU A 68 16.20 7.05 -1.23
CA GLU A 68 17.38 6.92 -2.11
C GLU A 68 17.01 6.36 -3.49
N ASN A 69 17.22 5.05 -3.70
CA ASN A 69 16.90 4.35 -4.94
C ASN A 69 15.61 3.52 -4.89
N GLU A 70 14.91 3.43 -3.77
CA GLU A 70 13.63 2.74 -3.58
C GLU A 70 12.43 3.64 -3.91
N MET A 71 11.73 3.30 -4.99
CA MET A 71 10.68 4.17 -5.58
C MET A 71 9.25 3.76 -5.20
N ASN A 72 9.07 3.03 -4.10
CA ASN A 72 7.80 2.45 -3.63
C ASN A 72 7.12 3.22 -2.47
N GLY A 73 7.48 4.48 -2.27
CA GLY A 73 6.81 5.34 -1.31
C GLY A 73 5.36 5.65 -1.70
N ILE A 74 4.49 5.84 -0.70
CA ILE A 74 3.18 6.51 -0.93
C ILE A 74 3.40 7.97 -1.35
N TYR A 75 4.46 8.59 -0.85
CA TYR A 75 4.91 9.92 -1.25
C TYR A 75 6.23 9.83 -2.00
N THR A 76 6.51 10.84 -2.81
CA THR A 76 7.84 11.06 -3.37
C THR A 76 8.90 11.31 -2.31
N TYR A 77 10.17 11.25 -2.71
CA TYR A 77 11.32 11.46 -1.84
C TYR A 77 11.23 12.79 -1.06
N ASP A 78 10.81 13.86 -1.74
CA ASP A 78 10.66 15.21 -1.20
C ASP A 78 9.34 15.46 -0.44
N ARG A 79 8.46 14.44 -0.35
CA ARG A 79 7.14 14.49 0.32
C ARG A 79 6.15 15.50 -0.29
N LYS A 80 6.38 15.96 -1.52
CA LYS A 80 5.49 16.95 -2.16
C LYS A 80 4.35 16.32 -2.94
N GLU A 81 4.59 15.16 -3.54
CA GLU A 81 3.60 14.48 -4.38
C GLU A 81 3.17 13.16 -3.76
N ILE A 82 1.85 12.94 -3.75
CA ILE A 82 1.26 11.64 -3.39
C ILE A 82 1.26 10.77 -4.64
N LYS A 83 1.75 9.54 -4.50
CA LYS A 83 1.93 8.57 -5.59
C LYS A 83 0.70 7.68 -5.82
N LEU A 84 -0.19 7.57 -4.83
CA LEU A 84 -1.45 6.83 -4.96
C LEU A 84 -2.66 7.79 -4.98
N ASP A 85 -3.78 7.33 -5.53
CA ASP A 85 -5.06 8.04 -5.39
C ASP A 85 -5.53 7.97 -3.93
N ARG A 86 -5.53 9.13 -3.27
CA ARG A 86 -5.84 9.24 -1.85
C ARG A 86 -7.23 8.75 -1.49
N GLU A 87 -8.24 9.08 -2.30
CA GLU A 87 -9.62 8.75 -1.97
C GLU A 87 -9.87 7.25 -2.14
N LYS A 88 -9.36 6.65 -3.22
CA LYS A 88 -9.44 5.19 -3.42
C LYS A 88 -8.69 4.41 -2.34
N VAL A 89 -7.49 4.85 -1.96
CA VAL A 89 -6.70 4.23 -0.87
C VAL A 89 -7.44 4.35 0.47
N LYS A 90 -8.05 5.50 0.75
CA LYS A 90 -8.83 5.70 1.97
C LYS A 90 -10.02 4.75 2.01
N GLU A 91 -10.84 4.72 0.97
CA GLU A 91 -12.02 3.86 0.88
C GLU A 91 -11.64 2.37 1.02
N ALA A 92 -10.54 1.96 0.37
CA ALA A 92 -10.03 0.60 0.47
C ALA A 92 -9.56 0.27 1.90
N ASN A 93 -8.86 1.16 2.59
CA ASN A 93 -8.47 0.97 3.99
C ASN A 93 -9.68 0.89 4.92
N GLU A 94 -10.66 1.78 4.76
CA GLU A 94 -11.89 1.77 5.55
C GLU A 94 -12.68 0.46 5.35
N SER A 95 -12.62 -0.13 4.15
CA SER A 95 -13.27 -1.42 3.89
C SER A 95 -12.74 -2.57 4.76
N THR A 96 -11.50 -2.48 5.24
CA THR A 96 -10.86 -3.53 6.08
C THR A 96 -11.36 -3.52 7.53
N TYR A 97 -12.14 -2.51 7.93
CA TYR A 97 -12.68 -2.44 9.28
C TYR A 97 -13.76 -3.49 9.51
N ALA A 98 -13.68 -4.13 10.68
CA ALA A 98 -14.40 -5.36 10.98
C ALA A 98 -15.86 -5.17 11.44
N GLU A 99 -16.47 -3.99 11.26
CA GLU A 99 -17.69 -3.62 12.02
C GLU A 99 -18.87 -4.60 11.89
N ASP A 100 -18.92 -5.41 10.83
CA ASP A 100 -19.95 -6.46 10.64
C ASP A 100 -19.45 -7.91 10.48
N ARG A 101 -18.21 -8.16 10.02
CA ARG A 101 -17.80 -9.53 9.63
C ARG A 101 -17.54 -10.46 10.82
N LEU A 102 -16.87 -9.96 11.87
CA LEU A 102 -16.60 -10.76 13.07
C LEU A 102 -17.85 -10.99 13.93
N LYS A 103 -18.77 -10.01 13.97
CA LYS A 103 -20.07 -10.17 14.64
C LYS A 103 -20.92 -11.27 14.01
N ARG A 104 -20.81 -11.50 12.69
CA ARG A 104 -21.50 -12.60 12.00
C ARG A 104 -20.90 -13.97 12.31
N LYS A 105 -19.57 -14.09 12.40
CA LYS A 105 -18.86 -15.36 12.62
C LYS A 105 -18.99 -15.89 14.06
N TYR A 106 -19.18 -14.98 15.03
CA TYR A 106 -19.29 -15.30 16.46
C TYR A 106 -20.61 -14.81 17.08
N LYS A 107 -21.70 -14.78 16.30
CA LYS A 107 -23.04 -14.59 16.87
C LYS A 107 -23.32 -15.79 17.78
N ASN A 108 -23.52 -15.51 19.08
CA ASN A 108 -24.10 -16.46 20.04
C ASN A 108 -25.47 -16.93 19.55
#